data_AF-A0A1I8BTG3-F1
#
_entry.id   AF-A0A1I8BTG3-F1
#
_cell.length_a   1.000
_cell.length_b   1.000
_cell.length_c   1.000
_cell.angle_alpha   90.00
_cell.angle_beta   90.00
_cell.angle_gamma   90.00
#
_symmetry.space_group_name_H-M   'P 1'
#
loop_
_entity.id
_entity.type
_entity.pdbx_description
1 polymer ?
#
loop_
_entity_poly.entity_id
_entity_poly.type
_entity_poly.pdbx_seq_one_letter_code
_entity_poly.pdbx_strand_id
1 'polypeptide(L)'
;MKGFQEHFECFFDVATCGDIISIYRGRPIWAGYHPDKLVLPAEILFNNVPSARGAVLHYIAKLVHEMVHLHFSEKERKEGTGKGIDYTNLEASVKQLISTLSSFKGEIKSNTSSFPLLLLQWLFELCADLSHQNHNRPYFNLQRPLPSVLLKAFQQIACIEDLLLLLESTFTEIESFPPNFAKNLLKIGADEFHAFCGELSRSNVQRAAQVHEEYSGRLRIYSDIFRCLERSRKLEFRLFILDVLNEFLLTNENLREFVFLVKLALVSPEVFTPYADEMIQIVLDRQLSPILTLLSQTPSFGLAMSNNLQLQNMITRILERASTNSLFKIIEFIGSFLSS
;
A
#
# COMPACT_ATOMS: atom_id res chain seq x y z
N MET A 1 21.37 1.04 29.26
CA MET A 1 20.31 0.00 29.12
C MET A 1 19.12 0.22 30.06
N LYS A 2 19.29 0.60 31.35
CA LYS A 2 18.15 0.79 32.28
C LYS A 2 17.04 1.74 31.77
N GLY A 3 17.36 2.91 31.23
CA GLY A 3 16.34 3.83 30.72
C GLY A 3 15.58 3.33 29.47
N PHE A 4 16.16 2.42 28.68
CA PHE A 4 15.49 1.92 27.47
C PHE A 4 14.37 0.93 27.79
N GLN A 5 14.57 0.12 28.83
CA GLN A 5 13.58 -0.84 29.31
C GLN A 5 12.34 -0.13 29.88
N GLU A 6 12.54 0.95 30.63
CA GLU A 6 11.45 1.76 31.19
C GLU A 6 10.57 2.37 30.08
N HIS A 7 11.17 2.86 28.99
CA HIS A 7 10.40 3.35 27.83
C HIS A 7 9.69 2.23 27.07
N PHE A 8 10.30 1.05 26.95
CA PHE A 8 9.63 -0.10 26.34
C PHE A 8 8.40 -0.54 27.15
N GLU A 9 8.54 -0.71 28.46
CA GLU A 9 7.45 -1.10 29.35
C GLU A 9 6.32 -0.06 29.34
N CYS A 10 6.68 1.24 29.43
CA CYS A 10 5.70 2.32 29.37
C CYS A 10 4.95 2.35 28.02
N PHE A 11 5.67 2.19 26.89
CA PHE A 11 5.04 2.10 25.58
C PHE A 11 4.10 0.90 25.49
N PHE A 12 4.55 -0.27 25.95
CA PHE A 12 3.77 -1.50 25.87
C PHE A 12 2.46 -1.38 26.67
N ASP A 13 2.53 -0.85 27.89
CA ASP A 13 1.36 -0.64 28.75
C ASP A 13 0.33 0.28 28.08
N VAL A 14 0.78 1.37 27.47
CA VAL A 14 -0.12 2.36 26.84
C VAL A 14 -0.65 1.87 25.50
N ALA A 15 0.19 1.26 24.66
CA ALA A 15 -0.17 0.85 23.30
C ALA A 15 -1.12 -0.37 23.26
N THR A 16 -1.20 -1.14 24.35
CA THR A 16 -2.05 -2.33 24.49
C THR A 16 -3.40 -2.07 25.17
N CYS A 17 -3.65 -0.86 25.69
CA CYS A 17 -4.90 -0.49 26.38
C CYS A 17 -6.18 -0.60 25.54
N GLY A 18 -6.08 -0.80 24.22
CA GLY A 18 -7.24 -1.05 23.36
C GLY A 18 -6.89 -1.33 21.91
N ASP A 19 -7.93 -1.57 21.11
CA ASP A 19 -7.87 -1.82 19.68
C ASP A 19 -8.80 -0.84 18.91
N ILE A 20 -8.72 -0.88 17.58
CA ILE A 20 -9.56 -0.03 16.72
C ILE A 20 -11.05 -0.26 17.02
N ILE A 21 -11.47 -1.49 17.23
CA ILE A 21 -12.88 -1.82 17.51
C ILE A 21 -13.37 -1.13 18.80
N SER A 22 -12.54 -1.13 19.84
CA SER A 22 -12.86 -0.54 21.14
C SER A 22 -13.02 0.98 21.08
N ILE A 23 -12.23 1.65 20.24
CA ILE A 23 -12.35 3.10 19.99
C ILE A 23 -13.77 3.45 19.56
N TYR A 24 -14.31 2.73 18.57
CA TYR A 24 -15.62 3.02 17.99
C TYR A 24 -16.81 2.55 18.83
N ARG A 25 -16.57 1.88 19.97
CA ARG A 25 -17.60 1.51 20.96
C ARG A 25 -17.93 2.63 21.96
N GLY A 26 -17.28 3.79 21.84
CA GLY A 26 -17.71 5.04 22.48
C GLY A 26 -17.04 5.36 23.82
N ARG A 27 -16.01 4.62 24.25
CA ARG A 27 -15.20 4.98 25.42
C ARG A 27 -13.84 5.50 24.97
N PRO A 28 -13.45 6.74 25.32
CA PRO A 28 -12.08 7.22 25.10
C PRO A 28 -11.09 6.34 25.84
N ILE A 29 -9.98 6.00 25.20
CA ILE A 29 -8.93 5.15 25.75
C ILE A 29 -7.74 6.05 26.10
N TRP A 30 -7.25 6.82 25.12
CA TRP A 30 -6.03 7.64 25.27
C TRP A 30 -6.29 9.13 25.53
N ALA A 31 -7.51 9.65 25.33
CA ALA A 31 -7.81 11.08 25.53
C ALA A 31 -7.47 11.61 26.94
N GLY A 32 -7.56 10.75 27.96
CA GLY A 32 -7.25 11.12 29.35
C GLY A 32 -5.77 11.03 29.75
N TYR A 33 -4.88 10.62 28.84
CA TYR A 33 -3.45 10.48 29.15
C TYR A 33 -2.71 11.81 29.01
N HIS A 34 -1.63 11.96 29.78
CA HIS A 34 -0.71 13.07 29.63
C HIS A 34 0.11 12.92 28.34
N PRO A 35 0.37 14.01 27.57
CA PRO A 35 1.11 13.92 26.31
C PRO A 35 2.45 13.17 26.41
N ASP A 36 3.24 13.45 27.44
CA ASP A 36 4.54 12.78 27.65
C ASP A 36 4.42 11.25 27.71
N LYS A 37 3.33 10.72 28.27
CA LYS A 37 3.11 9.27 28.34
C LYS A 37 2.74 8.68 26.98
N LEU A 38 2.07 9.46 26.14
CA LEU A 38 1.66 9.02 24.80
C LEU A 38 2.81 9.11 23.79
N VAL A 39 3.69 10.10 23.96
CA VAL A 39 4.67 10.49 22.95
C VAL A 39 6.08 9.98 23.23
N LEU A 40 6.65 10.31 24.39
CA LEU A 40 8.07 10.08 24.66
C LEU A 40 8.51 8.61 24.50
N PRO A 41 7.77 7.62 25.04
CA PRO A 41 8.13 6.21 24.85
C PRO A 41 8.10 5.79 23.38
N ALA A 42 7.11 6.25 22.62
CA ALA A 42 6.95 5.92 21.20
C ALA A 42 8.06 6.55 20.35
N GLU A 43 8.42 7.82 20.58
CA GLU A 43 9.52 8.50 19.88
C GLU A 43 10.87 7.80 20.12
N ILE A 44 11.17 7.47 21.38
CA ILE A 44 12.42 6.80 21.74
C ILE A 44 12.52 5.44 21.05
N LEU A 45 11.46 4.63 21.09
CA LEU A 45 11.46 3.33 20.43
C LEU A 45 11.58 3.45 18.91
N PHE A 46 10.85 4.39 18.30
CA PHE A 46 10.84 4.58 16.85
C PHE A 46 12.22 4.96 16.30
N ASN A 47 12.88 5.93 16.95
CA ASN A 47 14.17 6.44 16.51
C ASN A 47 15.30 5.42 16.76
N ASN A 48 15.27 4.72 17.88
CA ASN A 48 16.40 3.88 18.31
C ASN A 48 16.26 2.39 17.98
N VAL A 49 15.05 1.87 17.73
CA VAL A 49 14.81 0.44 17.49
C VAL A 49 14.08 0.20 16.17
N PRO A 50 14.82 -0.14 15.10
CA PRO A 50 14.24 -0.37 13.78
C PRO A 50 13.09 -1.40 13.77
N SER A 51 13.22 -2.49 14.52
CA SER A 51 12.20 -3.55 14.60
C SER A 51 10.90 -3.11 15.30
N ALA A 52 10.92 -2.04 16.09
CA ALA A 52 9.76 -1.52 16.80
C ALA A 52 8.94 -0.53 15.95
N ARG A 53 9.48 -0.03 14.83
CA ARG A 53 8.85 1.03 14.02
C ARG A 53 7.46 0.66 13.54
N GLY A 54 7.25 -0.58 13.08
CA GLY A 54 5.92 -1.05 12.67
C GLY A 54 4.90 -1.01 13.82
N ALA A 55 5.31 -1.41 15.03
CA ALA A 55 4.44 -1.36 16.21
C ALA A 55 4.11 0.09 16.62
N VAL A 56 5.09 1.00 16.53
CA VAL A 56 4.86 2.43 16.80
C VAL A 56 3.94 3.06 15.75
N LEU A 57 4.11 2.77 14.46
CA LEU A 57 3.21 3.22 13.40
C LEU A 57 1.77 2.73 13.65
N HIS A 58 1.61 1.46 14.03
CA HIS A 58 0.30 0.91 14.38
C HIS A 58 -0.31 1.59 15.62
N TYR A 59 0.50 1.92 16.62
CA TYR A 59 0.06 2.70 17.78
C TYR A 59 -0.38 4.12 17.40
N ILE A 60 0.39 4.83 16.56
CA ILE A 60 0.01 6.15 16.04
C ILE A 60 -1.34 6.08 15.31
N ALA A 61 -1.56 5.05 14.49
CA ALA A 61 -2.84 4.82 13.83
C ALA A 61 -4.01 4.70 14.82
N LYS A 62 -3.84 3.98 15.94
CA LYS A 62 -4.88 3.91 17.00
C LYS A 62 -5.19 5.29 17.60
N LEU A 63 -4.17 6.09 17.89
CA LEU A 63 -4.38 7.45 18.41
C LEU A 63 -5.12 8.34 17.41
N VAL A 64 -4.77 8.25 16.12
CA VAL A 64 -5.46 8.96 15.02
C VAL A 64 -6.93 8.50 14.93
N HIS A 65 -7.20 7.20 14.98
CA HIS A 65 -8.57 6.68 14.99
C HIS A 65 -9.38 7.20 16.17
N GLU A 66 -8.82 7.24 17.38
CA GLU A 66 -9.54 7.79 18.54
C GLU A 66 -9.81 9.28 18.37
N MET A 67 -8.82 10.05 17.93
CA MET A 67 -8.96 11.48 17.69
C MET A 67 -10.07 11.77 16.68
N VAL A 68 -10.06 11.10 15.52
CA VAL A 68 -11.11 11.21 14.50
C VAL A 68 -12.46 10.77 15.05
N HIS A 69 -12.48 9.68 15.81
CA HIS A 69 -13.72 9.18 16.39
C HIS A 69 -14.34 10.21 17.33
N LEU A 70 -13.54 10.80 18.23
CA LEU A 70 -13.98 11.82 19.19
C LEU A 70 -14.42 13.10 18.50
N HIS A 71 -13.70 13.57 17.48
CA HIS A 71 -14.06 14.76 16.71
C HIS A 71 -15.45 14.63 16.08
N PHE A 72 -15.70 13.57 15.31
CA PHE A 72 -17.03 13.36 14.72
C PHE A 72 -18.09 13.10 15.78
N SER A 73 -17.77 12.38 16.86
CA SER A 73 -18.73 12.17 17.97
C SER A 73 -19.12 13.48 18.65
N GLU A 74 -18.22 14.44 18.72
CA GLU A 74 -18.50 15.78 19.24
C GLU A 74 -19.41 16.55 18.28
N LYS A 75 -19.17 16.48 16.97
CA LYS A 75 -20.03 17.10 15.95
C LYS A 75 -21.44 16.51 15.94
N GLU A 76 -21.56 15.19 16.07
CA GLU A 76 -22.82 14.46 16.20
C GLU A 76 -23.55 14.83 17.50
N ARG A 77 -22.80 15.06 18.59
CA ARG A 77 -23.36 15.47 19.88
C ARG A 77 -23.71 16.95 19.96
N LYS A 78 -23.19 17.84 19.12
CA LYS A 78 -23.55 19.27 19.15
C LYS A 78 -25.03 19.54 18.88
N GLU A 79 -25.79 18.51 18.46
CA GLU A 79 -27.26 18.52 18.37
C GLU A 79 -27.97 18.04 19.66
N GLY A 80 -27.24 17.67 20.73
CA GLY A 80 -27.77 17.16 21.99
C GLY A 80 -26.98 17.61 23.23
N THR A 81 -27.64 17.67 24.39
CA THR A 81 -27.24 18.31 25.66
C THR A 81 -26.05 17.69 26.41
N GLY A 82 -25.20 16.88 25.76
CA GLY A 82 -24.07 16.18 26.41
C GLY A 82 -22.79 17.02 26.49
N LYS A 83 -22.06 16.94 27.62
CA LYS A 83 -20.70 17.48 27.71
C LYS A 83 -19.76 16.75 26.74
N GLY A 84 -18.97 17.50 25.99
CA GLY A 84 -17.91 16.99 25.13
C GLY A 84 -16.83 16.25 25.93
N ILE A 85 -16.07 15.41 25.23
CA ILE A 85 -14.85 14.81 25.80
C ILE A 85 -13.71 15.72 25.36
N ASP A 86 -12.88 16.17 26.29
CA ASP A 86 -11.68 16.93 25.95
C ASP A 86 -10.62 15.97 25.37
N TYR A 87 -10.17 16.26 24.15
CA TYR A 87 -9.16 15.49 23.44
C TYR A 87 -7.98 16.36 22.96
N THR A 88 -7.81 17.57 23.52
CA THR A 88 -6.72 18.48 23.12
C THR A 88 -5.34 17.86 23.34
N ASN A 89 -5.14 17.16 24.46
CA ASN A 89 -3.87 16.47 24.74
C ASN A 89 -3.58 15.34 23.75
N LEU A 90 -4.61 14.59 23.35
CA LEU A 90 -4.49 13.53 22.35
C LEU A 90 -4.15 14.12 20.98
N GLU A 91 -4.83 15.18 20.57
CA GLU A 91 -4.52 15.89 19.31
C GLU A 91 -3.07 16.39 19.30
N ALA A 92 -2.62 17.08 20.36
CA ALA A 92 -1.24 17.55 20.47
C ALA A 92 -0.22 16.39 20.38
N SER A 93 -0.52 15.27 21.03
CA SER A 93 0.33 14.08 21.01
C SER A 93 0.44 13.46 19.62
N VAL A 94 -0.68 13.36 18.89
CA VAL A 94 -0.70 12.86 17.51
C VAL A 94 0.10 13.77 16.60
N LYS A 95 -0.08 15.09 16.69
CA LYS A 95 0.67 16.07 15.88
C LYS A 95 2.18 15.96 16.13
N GLN A 96 2.59 15.81 17.39
CA GLN A 96 4.00 15.64 17.71
C GLN A 96 4.57 14.34 17.12
N LEU A 97 3.84 13.22 17.22
CA LEU A 97 4.26 11.94 16.63
C LEU A 97 4.36 12.02 15.10
N ILE A 98 3.40 12.66 14.41
CA ILE A 98 3.46 12.91 12.97
C ILE A 98 4.69 13.75 12.61
N SER A 99 5.00 14.79 13.40
CA SER A 99 6.22 15.59 13.21
C SER A 99 7.47 14.73 13.34
N THR A 100 7.51 13.80 14.30
CA THR A 100 8.65 12.87 14.45
C THR A 100 8.81 11.99 13.22
N LEU A 101 7.72 11.48 12.63
CA LEU A 101 7.79 10.72 11.36
C LEU A 101 8.36 11.58 10.22
N SER A 102 7.92 12.83 10.12
CA SER A 102 8.40 13.78 9.10
C SER A 102 9.89 14.09 9.26
N SER A 103 10.35 14.35 10.49
CA SER A 103 11.77 14.58 10.79
C SER A 103 12.63 13.35 10.48
N PHE A 104 12.20 12.17 10.93
CA PHE A 104 12.92 10.93 10.71
C PHE A 104 13.04 10.58 9.22
N LYS A 105 11.99 10.86 8.44
CA LYS A 105 12.02 10.76 6.98
C LYS A 105 13.13 11.64 6.39
N GLY A 106 13.23 12.91 6.80
CA GLY A 106 14.25 13.84 6.32
C GLY A 106 15.69 13.48 6.70
N GLU A 107 15.89 12.71 7.77
CA GLU A 107 17.20 12.23 8.21
C GLU A 107 17.70 11.04 7.37
N ILE A 108 16.81 10.17 6.91
CA ILE A 108 17.20 9.02 6.09
C ILE A 108 17.29 9.42 4.61
N LYS A 109 18.37 10.12 4.25
CA LYS A 109 18.65 10.54 2.86
C LYS A 109 19.21 9.44 1.95
N SER A 110 19.32 8.19 2.41
CA SER A 110 19.90 7.14 1.56
C SER A 110 18.87 6.63 0.55
N ASN A 111 19.23 6.62 -0.74
CA ASN A 111 18.46 6.01 -1.84
C ASN A 111 18.18 4.50 -1.66
N THR A 112 18.64 3.92 -0.56
CA THR A 112 18.50 2.50 -0.20
C THR A 112 17.51 2.27 0.94
N SER A 113 16.97 3.33 1.55
CA SER A 113 16.02 3.19 2.64
C SER A 113 14.64 2.79 2.13
N SER A 114 14.12 1.67 2.64
CA SER A 114 12.72 1.27 2.44
C SER A 114 11.74 2.07 3.30
N PHE A 115 12.21 3.01 4.13
CA PHE A 115 11.35 3.72 5.07
C PHE A 115 10.30 4.62 4.39
N PRO A 116 10.60 5.44 3.36
CA PRO A 116 9.56 6.21 2.67
C PRO A 116 8.47 5.33 2.07
N LEU A 117 8.82 4.15 1.55
CA LEU A 117 7.85 3.16 1.05
C LEU A 117 6.98 2.60 2.18
N LEU A 118 7.59 2.19 3.29
CA LEU A 118 6.88 1.72 4.48
C LEU A 118 5.94 2.79 5.04
N LEU A 119 6.39 4.05 5.07
CA LEU A 119 5.60 5.18 5.53
C LEU A 119 4.43 5.46 4.58
N LEU A 120 4.66 5.44 3.26
CA LEU A 120 3.61 5.62 2.26
C LEU A 120 2.56 4.50 2.36
N GLN A 121 3.01 3.25 2.49
CA GLN A 121 2.16 2.09 2.75
C GLN A 121 1.26 2.34 3.96
N TRP A 122 1.87 2.64 5.11
CA TRP A 122 1.14 2.86 6.35
C TRP A 122 0.13 4.02 6.23
N LEU A 123 0.49 5.10 5.55
CA LEU A 123 -0.40 6.24 5.32
C LEU A 123 -1.61 5.85 4.46
N PHE A 124 -1.42 5.02 3.41
CA PHE A 124 -2.54 4.52 2.60
C PHE A 124 -3.46 3.58 3.37
N GLU A 125 -2.88 2.65 4.14
CA GLU A 125 -3.64 1.74 5.00
C GLU A 125 -4.47 2.54 6.02
N LEU A 126 -3.86 3.49 6.71
CA LEU A 126 -4.54 4.35 7.68
C LEU A 126 -5.65 5.20 7.02
N CYS A 127 -5.41 5.81 5.86
CA CYS A 127 -6.44 6.56 5.14
C CYS A 127 -7.62 5.66 4.74
N ALA A 128 -7.34 4.45 4.26
CA ALA A 128 -8.36 3.48 3.88
C ALA A 128 -9.19 3.03 5.08
N ASP A 129 -8.53 2.73 6.21
CA ASP A 129 -9.18 2.33 7.46
C ASP A 129 -10.02 3.46 8.04
N LEU A 130 -9.52 4.69 8.06
CA LEU A 130 -10.29 5.87 8.49
C LEU A 130 -11.54 6.03 7.65
N SER A 131 -11.43 5.92 6.33
CA SER A 131 -12.58 5.96 5.42
C SER A 131 -13.57 4.83 5.72
N HIS A 132 -13.08 3.60 5.86
CA HIS A 132 -13.91 2.44 6.15
C HIS A 132 -14.63 2.54 7.49
N GLN A 133 -13.97 3.00 8.55
CA GLN A 133 -14.59 3.08 9.88
C GLN A 133 -15.55 4.27 10.02
N ASN A 134 -15.41 5.32 9.20
CA ASN A 134 -16.20 6.55 9.37
C ASN A 134 -17.28 6.78 8.29
N HIS A 135 -17.33 6.02 7.19
CA HIS A 135 -18.24 6.32 6.07
C HIS A 135 -19.75 6.16 6.37
N ASN A 136 -20.15 5.44 7.43
CA ASN A 136 -21.56 5.25 7.80
C ASN A 136 -21.95 5.97 9.09
N ARG A 137 -21.18 6.99 9.50
CA ARG A 137 -21.45 7.70 10.74
C ARG A 137 -22.73 8.54 10.69
N PRO A 138 -23.41 8.78 11.82
CA PRO A 138 -24.51 9.72 11.91
C PRO A 138 -24.17 11.10 11.35
N TYR A 139 -22.90 11.54 11.50
CA TYR A 139 -22.40 12.77 10.89
C TYR A 139 -22.62 12.85 9.36
N PHE A 140 -22.67 11.71 8.67
CA PHE A 140 -22.93 11.62 7.23
C PHE A 140 -24.36 11.13 6.92
N ASN A 141 -25.31 11.34 7.84
CA ASN A 141 -26.70 10.88 7.72
C ASN A 141 -26.84 9.37 7.49
N LEU A 142 -25.91 8.57 8.03
CA LEU A 142 -25.88 7.10 7.89
C LEU A 142 -25.82 6.62 6.42
N GLN A 143 -25.35 7.47 5.50
CA GLN A 143 -25.15 7.14 4.09
C GLN A 143 -23.68 7.31 3.73
N ARG A 144 -23.17 6.45 2.84
CA ARG A 144 -21.79 6.56 2.35
C ARG A 144 -21.61 7.89 1.60
N PRO A 145 -20.82 8.84 2.13
CA PRO A 145 -20.61 10.12 1.48
C PRO A 145 -19.78 9.96 0.21
N LEU A 146 -19.89 10.94 -0.70
CA LEU A 146 -18.95 11.08 -1.81
C LEU A 146 -17.52 11.25 -1.26
N PRO A 147 -16.47 10.73 -1.94
CA PRO A 147 -15.09 10.84 -1.47
C PRO A 147 -14.65 12.28 -1.17
N SER A 148 -15.10 13.25 -1.97
CA SER A 148 -14.79 14.68 -1.77
C SER A 148 -15.42 15.27 -0.50
N VAL A 149 -16.60 14.80 -0.11
CA VAL A 149 -17.28 15.22 1.12
C VAL A 149 -16.57 14.63 2.34
N LEU A 150 -16.22 13.35 2.26
CA LEU A 150 -15.48 12.66 3.31
C LEU A 150 -14.10 13.30 3.54
N LEU A 151 -13.37 13.60 2.46
CA LEU A 151 -12.08 14.27 2.53
C LEU A 151 -12.20 15.64 3.19
N LYS A 152 -13.18 16.46 2.78
CA LYS A 152 -13.42 17.78 3.40
C LYS A 152 -13.76 17.68 4.88
N ALA A 153 -14.47 16.63 5.30
CA ALA A 153 -14.78 16.40 6.70
C ALA A 153 -13.52 16.04 7.50
N PHE A 154 -12.66 15.17 6.95
CA PHE A 154 -11.37 14.84 7.55
C PHE A 154 -10.42 16.04 7.63
N GLN A 155 -10.40 16.91 6.63
CA GLN A 155 -9.58 18.13 6.62
C GLN A 155 -9.97 19.16 7.69
N GLN A 156 -11.12 19.00 8.37
CA GLN A 156 -11.48 19.84 9.52
C GLN A 156 -10.75 19.42 10.81
N ILE A 157 -10.00 18.33 10.76
CA ILE A 157 -9.31 17.72 11.89
C ILE A 157 -7.82 18.04 11.74
N ALA A 158 -7.25 18.86 12.64
CA ALA A 158 -5.92 19.44 12.42
C ALA A 158 -4.81 18.38 12.31
N CYS A 159 -4.90 17.28 13.07
CA CYS A 159 -3.91 16.21 12.94
C CYS A 159 -4.03 15.42 11.61
N ILE A 160 -5.20 15.40 10.98
CA ILE A 160 -5.38 14.77 9.67
C ILE A 160 -4.83 15.67 8.57
N GLU A 161 -4.91 16.99 8.71
CA GLU A 161 -4.23 17.92 7.81
C GLU A 161 -2.71 17.67 7.82
N ASP A 162 -2.09 17.56 9.00
CA ASP A 162 -0.66 17.22 9.13
C ASP A 162 -0.34 15.84 8.51
N LEU A 163 -1.24 14.87 8.66
CA LEU A 163 -1.09 13.53 8.09
C LEU A 163 -1.15 13.55 6.56
N LEU A 164 -2.05 14.35 5.98
CA LEU A 164 -2.16 14.54 4.53
C LEU A 164 -0.93 15.27 3.98
N LEU A 165 -0.39 16.27 4.70
CA LEU A 165 0.88 16.90 4.34
C LEU A 165 2.06 15.92 4.41
N LEU A 166 2.07 15.02 5.40
CA LEU A 166 3.06 13.95 5.47
C LEU A 166 2.92 12.99 4.28
N LEU A 167 1.70 12.65 3.88
CA LEU A 167 1.41 11.84 2.69
C LEU A 167 1.90 12.52 1.41
N GLU A 168 1.52 13.78 1.18
CA GLU A 168 1.93 14.54 0.00
C GLU A 168 3.45 14.68 -0.06
N SER A 169 4.11 15.07 1.04
CA SER A 169 5.57 15.21 1.05
C SER A 169 6.30 13.88 0.90
N THR A 170 5.77 12.78 1.42
CA THR A 170 6.34 11.44 1.25
C THR A 170 6.16 10.98 -0.19
N PHE A 171 5.03 11.31 -0.80
CA PHE A 171 4.76 11.06 -2.20
C PHE A 171 5.69 11.87 -3.10
N THR A 172 5.85 13.18 -2.88
CA THR A 172 6.79 14.02 -3.64
C THR A 172 8.23 13.53 -3.52
N GLU A 173 8.65 13.11 -2.33
CA GLU A 173 9.97 12.51 -2.13
C GLU A 173 10.12 11.22 -2.94
N ILE A 174 9.10 10.36 -2.91
CA ILE A 174 9.06 9.14 -3.69
C ILE A 174 9.11 9.43 -5.20
N GLU A 175 8.38 10.44 -5.65
CA GLU A 175 8.44 10.91 -7.02
C GLU A 175 9.82 11.48 -7.35
N SER A 176 10.45 12.21 -6.44
CA SER A 176 11.78 12.76 -6.65
C SER A 176 12.89 11.70 -6.70
N PHE A 177 12.61 10.45 -6.34
CA PHE A 177 13.59 9.39 -6.56
C PHE A 177 13.98 9.33 -8.05
N PRO A 178 15.25 9.00 -8.35
CA PRO A 178 15.76 8.95 -9.72
C PRO A 178 14.87 8.11 -10.65
N PRO A 179 14.99 8.22 -11.98
CA PRO A 179 14.25 7.39 -12.95
C PRO A 179 14.29 5.86 -12.66
N ASN A 180 15.26 5.42 -11.86
CA ASN A 180 15.37 4.05 -11.37
C ASN A 180 14.43 3.70 -10.20
N PHE A 181 13.58 4.60 -9.69
CA PHE A 181 12.69 4.31 -8.57
C PHE A 181 11.72 3.19 -8.89
N ALA A 182 10.97 3.31 -9.99
CA ALA A 182 10.06 2.27 -10.42
C ALA A 182 10.81 0.94 -10.68
N LYS A 183 12.05 1.02 -11.18
CA LYS A 183 12.94 -0.13 -11.37
C LYS A 183 13.38 -0.75 -10.04
N ASN A 184 13.69 0.05 -9.03
CA ASN A 184 14.07 -0.42 -7.70
C ASN A 184 12.87 -1.01 -6.97
N LEU A 185 11.72 -0.34 -7.01
CA LEU A 185 10.46 -0.85 -6.46
C LEU A 185 10.08 -2.18 -7.10
N LEU A 186 10.26 -2.29 -8.42
CA LEU A 186 10.04 -3.53 -9.15
C LEU A 186 10.96 -4.65 -8.69
N LYS A 187 12.25 -4.36 -8.51
CA LYS A 187 13.22 -5.32 -7.98
C LYS A 187 12.86 -5.79 -6.58
N ILE A 188 12.50 -4.87 -5.69
CA ILE A 188 12.07 -5.21 -4.32
C ILE A 188 10.83 -6.10 -4.35
N GLY A 189 9.81 -5.71 -5.12
CA GLY A 189 8.60 -6.52 -5.25
C GLY A 189 8.85 -7.89 -5.89
N ALA A 190 9.77 -7.98 -6.85
CA ALA A 190 10.17 -9.23 -7.47
C ALA A 190 10.93 -10.16 -6.50
N ASP A 191 11.82 -9.60 -5.67
CA ASP A 191 12.53 -10.35 -4.64
C ASP A 191 11.57 -10.85 -3.55
N GLU A 192 10.61 -10.02 -3.13
CA GLU A 192 9.57 -10.42 -2.17
C GLU A 192 8.64 -11.49 -2.76
N PHE A 193 8.24 -11.37 -4.03
CA PHE A 193 7.42 -12.38 -4.69
C PHE A 193 8.16 -13.70 -4.82
N HIS A 194 9.46 -13.65 -5.15
CA HIS A 194 10.28 -14.83 -5.24
C HIS A 194 10.42 -15.53 -3.88
N ALA A 195 10.66 -14.77 -2.80
CA ALA A 195 10.67 -15.28 -1.43
C ALA A 195 9.33 -15.91 -1.06
N PHE A 196 8.21 -15.25 -1.39
CA PHE A 196 6.86 -15.77 -1.20
C PHE A 196 6.66 -17.12 -1.93
N CYS A 197 7.04 -17.24 -3.21
CA CYS A 197 6.93 -18.49 -3.95
C CYS A 197 7.77 -19.61 -3.31
N GLY A 198 8.97 -19.28 -2.82
CA GLY A 198 9.85 -20.21 -2.12
C GLY A 198 9.25 -20.71 -0.80
N GLU A 199 8.64 -19.81 -0.01
CA GLU A 199 7.97 -20.16 1.25
C GLU A 199 6.70 -20.98 1.00
N LEU A 200 5.88 -20.60 0.01
CA LEU A 200 4.66 -21.30 -0.35
C LEU A 200 4.95 -22.75 -0.76
N SER A 201 6.01 -22.97 -1.54
CA SER A 201 6.42 -24.31 -2.00
C SER A 201 6.85 -25.24 -0.86
N ARG A 202 7.23 -24.68 0.31
CA ARG A 202 7.68 -25.41 1.49
C ARG A 202 6.61 -25.49 2.59
N SER A 203 5.48 -24.84 2.39
CA SER A 203 4.43 -24.69 3.40
C SER A 203 3.39 -25.80 3.32
N ASN A 204 2.84 -26.20 4.47
CA ASN A 204 1.61 -26.99 4.51
C ASN A 204 0.40 -26.11 4.18
N VAL A 205 -0.79 -26.72 4.00
CA VAL A 205 -2.00 -26.00 3.55
C VAL A 205 -2.36 -24.81 4.46
N GLN A 206 -2.25 -24.95 5.78
CA GLN A 206 -2.59 -23.88 6.73
C GLN A 206 -1.58 -22.73 6.68
N ARG A 207 -0.28 -23.04 6.67
CA ARG A 207 0.77 -22.02 6.55
C ARG A 207 0.73 -21.34 5.18
N ALA A 208 0.43 -22.09 4.13
CA ALA A 208 0.29 -21.55 2.78
C ALA A 208 -0.81 -20.49 2.69
N ALA A 209 -1.95 -20.70 3.37
CA ALA A 209 -3.03 -19.72 3.43
C ALA A 209 -2.59 -18.42 4.13
N GLN A 210 -1.90 -18.52 5.27
CA GLN A 210 -1.38 -17.36 6.00
C GLN A 210 -0.35 -16.58 5.17
N VAL A 211 0.63 -17.29 4.60
CA VAL A 211 1.68 -16.69 3.76
C VAL A 211 1.07 -16.01 2.52
N HIS A 212 0.03 -16.60 1.95
CA HIS A 212 -0.72 -15.99 0.84
C HIS A 212 -1.46 -14.72 1.28
N GLU A 213 -2.08 -14.69 2.45
CA GLU A 213 -2.75 -13.50 2.99
C GLU A 213 -1.75 -12.37 3.27
N GLU A 214 -0.63 -12.68 3.94
CA GLU A 214 0.47 -11.75 4.22
C GLU A 214 1.06 -11.15 2.94
N TYR A 215 1.30 -11.98 1.92
CA TYR A 215 1.80 -11.51 0.63
C TYR A 215 0.74 -10.71 -0.15
N SER A 216 -0.54 -11.11 -0.08
CA SER A 216 -1.63 -10.39 -0.73
C SER A 216 -1.79 -8.97 -0.19
N GLY A 217 -1.57 -8.77 1.11
CA GLY A 217 -1.50 -7.43 1.71
C GLY A 217 -0.43 -6.58 1.02
N ARG A 218 0.82 -7.06 1.03
CA ARG A 218 1.97 -6.40 0.38
C ARG A 218 1.75 -6.11 -1.10
N LEU A 219 1.18 -7.07 -1.85
CA LEU A 219 0.92 -6.90 -3.27
C LEU A 219 -0.08 -5.77 -3.58
N ARG A 220 -1.08 -5.54 -2.72
CA ARG A 220 -2.01 -4.41 -2.90
C ARG A 220 -1.29 -3.07 -2.81
N ILE A 221 -0.32 -2.96 -1.93
CA ILE A 221 0.47 -1.74 -1.73
C ILE A 221 1.31 -1.44 -2.96
N TYR A 222 2.02 -2.45 -3.49
CA TYR A 222 2.71 -2.28 -4.78
C TYR A 222 1.71 -1.79 -5.83
N SER A 223 0.56 -2.45 -5.94
CA SER A 223 -0.50 -2.05 -6.87
C SER A 223 -0.90 -0.58 -6.72
N ASP A 224 -1.10 -0.10 -5.50
CA ASP A 224 -1.53 1.27 -5.24
C ASP A 224 -0.42 2.29 -5.54
N ILE A 225 0.84 1.97 -5.20
CA ILE A 225 2.00 2.79 -5.57
C ILE A 225 2.15 2.84 -7.09
N PHE A 226 2.11 1.70 -7.77
CA PHE A 226 2.22 1.62 -9.23
C PHE A 226 1.06 2.32 -9.95
N ARG A 227 -0.16 2.23 -9.42
CA ARG A 227 -1.32 3.01 -9.92
C ARG A 227 -1.12 4.51 -9.71
N CYS A 228 -0.51 4.90 -8.62
CA CYS A 228 -0.20 6.31 -8.38
C CYS A 228 0.87 6.80 -9.36
N LEU A 229 1.95 6.04 -9.56
CA LEU A 229 2.99 6.33 -10.55
C LEU A 229 2.44 6.40 -11.98
N GLU A 230 1.54 5.49 -12.35
CA GLU A 230 0.84 5.56 -13.65
C GLU A 230 0.11 6.89 -13.79
N ARG A 231 -0.65 7.31 -12.77
CA ARG A 231 -1.44 8.54 -12.83
C ARG A 231 -0.59 9.80 -12.85
N SER A 232 0.49 9.85 -12.08
CA SER A 232 1.31 11.05 -11.93
C SER A 232 2.42 11.17 -12.97
N ARG A 233 2.93 10.05 -13.50
CA ARG A 233 4.07 9.98 -14.43
C ARG A 233 3.81 9.07 -15.62
N LYS A 234 2.69 9.28 -16.29
CA LYS A 234 2.22 8.41 -17.39
C LYS A 234 3.29 8.06 -18.42
N LEU A 235 4.12 9.03 -18.83
CA LEU A 235 5.11 8.83 -19.89
C LEU A 235 6.36 8.11 -19.37
N GLU A 236 6.92 8.55 -18.25
CA GLU A 236 8.10 7.95 -17.64
C GLU A 236 7.82 6.53 -17.17
N PHE A 237 6.64 6.32 -16.56
CA PHE A 237 6.18 5.01 -16.14
C PHE A 237 5.95 4.08 -17.34
N ARG A 238 5.38 4.60 -18.44
CA ARG A 238 5.26 3.86 -19.71
C ARG A 238 6.62 3.42 -20.24
N LEU A 239 7.56 4.35 -20.36
CA LEU A 239 8.92 4.06 -20.85
C LEU A 239 9.60 3.01 -19.97
N PHE A 240 9.47 3.13 -18.65
CA PHE A 240 9.96 2.14 -17.71
C PHE A 240 9.37 0.73 -17.94
N ILE A 241 8.05 0.60 -18.08
CA ILE A 241 7.41 -0.69 -18.34
C ILE A 241 7.89 -1.29 -19.67
N LEU A 242 7.97 -0.46 -20.71
CA LEU A 242 8.48 -0.89 -22.02
C LEU A 242 9.95 -1.31 -21.96
N ASP A 243 10.78 -0.61 -21.20
CA ASP A 243 12.20 -0.95 -21.00
C ASP A 243 12.35 -2.30 -20.31
N VAL A 244 11.57 -2.59 -19.25
CA VAL A 244 11.61 -3.89 -18.58
C VAL A 244 11.17 -5.02 -19.50
N LEU A 245 10.10 -4.80 -20.28
CA LEU A 245 9.62 -5.78 -21.25
C LEU A 245 10.62 -6.01 -22.37
N ASN A 246 11.23 -4.95 -22.90
CA ASN A 246 12.24 -5.05 -23.94
C ASN A 246 13.50 -5.74 -23.41
N GLU A 247 14.01 -5.38 -22.23
CA GLU A 247 15.15 -6.07 -21.59
C GLU A 247 14.85 -7.57 -21.46
N PHE A 248 13.68 -7.95 -20.90
CA PHE A 248 13.31 -9.36 -20.74
C PHE A 248 13.20 -10.10 -22.09
N LEU A 249 12.49 -9.52 -23.06
CA LEU A 249 12.25 -10.18 -24.34
C LEU A 249 13.49 -10.21 -25.25
N LEU A 250 14.48 -9.33 -25.04
CA LEU A 250 15.72 -9.29 -25.80
C LEU A 250 16.81 -10.18 -25.22
N THR A 251 17.01 -10.16 -23.90
CA THR A 251 18.16 -10.79 -23.26
C THR A 251 17.78 -11.98 -22.38
N ASN A 252 16.49 -12.23 -22.14
CA ASN A 252 15.98 -13.13 -21.08
C ASN A 252 16.45 -12.75 -19.67
N GLU A 253 17.05 -11.56 -19.50
CA GLU A 253 17.40 -11.03 -18.19
C GLU A 253 16.14 -10.46 -17.52
N ASN A 254 16.16 -10.29 -16.19
CA ASN A 254 15.02 -9.78 -15.42
C ASN A 254 13.74 -10.63 -15.46
N LEU A 255 13.85 -11.95 -15.66
CA LEU A 255 12.71 -12.88 -15.61
C LEU A 255 11.89 -12.74 -14.32
N ARG A 256 12.54 -12.48 -13.17
CA ARG A 256 11.86 -12.33 -11.87
C ARG A 256 10.97 -11.09 -11.85
N GLU A 257 11.52 -9.98 -12.32
CA GLU A 257 10.84 -8.69 -12.44
C GLU A 257 9.67 -8.76 -13.42
N PHE A 258 9.85 -9.44 -14.57
CA PHE A 258 8.77 -9.69 -15.52
C PHE A 258 7.64 -10.52 -14.90
N VAL A 259 7.96 -11.63 -14.23
CA VAL A 259 6.96 -12.49 -13.58
C VAL A 259 6.21 -11.72 -12.49
N PHE A 260 6.89 -10.86 -11.73
CA PHE A 260 6.25 -9.98 -10.76
C PHE A 260 5.35 -8.92 -11.42
N LEU A 261 5.76 -8.31 -12.54
CA LEU A 261 4.89 -7.42 -13.32
C LEU A 261 3.61 -8.13 -13.78
N VAL A 262 3.71 -9.38 -14.25
CA VAL A 262 2.53 -10.19 -14.61
C VAL A 262 1.63 -10.39 -13.40
N LYS A 263 2.20 -10.74 -12.23
CA LYS A 263 1.42 -10.88 -10.99
C LYS A 263 0.73 -9.57 -10.60
N LEU A 264 1.42 -8.45 -10.74
CA LEU A 264 0.87 -7.12 -10.47
C LEU A 264 -0.26 -6.77 -11.45
N ALA A 265 -0.10 -7.08 -12.74
CA ALA A 265 -1.10 -6.85 -13.78
C ALA A 265 -2.38 -7.67 -13.56
N LEU A 266 -2.25 -8.90 -13.04
CA LEU A 266 -3.41 -9.73 -12.69
C LEU A 266 -4.21 -9.17 -11.52
N VAL A 267 -3.55 -8.51 -10.57
CA VAL A 267 -4.20 -7.92 -9.38
C VAL A 267 -4.73 -6.52 -9.67
N SER A 268 -4.01 -5.73 -10.46
CA SER A 268 -4.37 -4.36 -10.80
C SER A 268 -4.18 -4.11 -12.30
N PRO A 269 -5.12 -4.61 -13.13
CA PRO A 269 -5.05 -4.45 -14.58
C PRO A 269 -5.01 -2.99 -15.00
N GLU A 270 -5.58 -2.07 -14.20
CA GLU A 270 -5.65 -0.64 -14.55
C GLU A 270 -4.26 0.00 -14.69
N VAL A 271 -3.23 -0.55 -14.04
CA VAL A 271 -1.84 -0.09 -14.15
C VAL A 271 -1.28 -0.33 -15.56
N PHE A 272 -1.71 -1.42 -16.21
CA PHE A 272 -1.11 -1.90 -17.46
C PHE A 272 -2.02 -1.72 -18.68
N THR A 273 -3.33 -1.60 -18.46
CA THR A 273 -4.31 -1.42 -19.54
C THR A 273 -3.96 -0.24 -20.47
N PRO A 274 -3.45 0.92 -20.00
CA PRO A 274 -3.04 2.01 -20.88
C PRO A 274 -1.93 1.67 -21.88
N TYR A 275 -1.20 0.57 -21.66
CA TYR A 275 -0.02 0.15 -22.43
C TYR A 275 -0.24 -1.20 -23.14
N ALA A 276 -1.48 -1.69 -23.13
CA ALA A 276 -1.82 -3.02 -23.60
C ALA A 276 -1.41 -3.24 -25.07
N ASP A 277 -1.65 -2.28 -25.95
CA ASP A 277 -1.35 -2.40 -27.38
C ASP A 277 0.16 -2.56 -27.63
N GLU A 278 0.99 -1.79 -26.93
CA GLU A 278 2.44 -1.89 -27.05
C GLU A 278 2.95 -3.20 -26.45
N MET A 279 2.42 -3.62 -25.31
CA MET A 279 2.75 -4.92 -24.71
C MET A 279 2.42 -6.06 -25.69
N ILE A 280 1.23 -6.04 -26.26
CA ILE A 280 0.76 -7.01 -27.25
C ILE A 280 1.68 -6.99 -28.48
N GLN A 281 2.02 -5.81 -29.00
CA GLN A 281 2.88 -5.69 -30.18
C GLN A 281 4.28 -6.25 -29.93
N ILE A 282 4.91 -5.94 -28.80
CA ILE A 282 6.23 -6.47 -28.45
C ILE A 282 6.17 -8.00 -28.30
N VAL A 283 5.11 -8.52 -27.68
CA VAL A 283 4.85 -9.95 -27.50
C VAL A 283 4.71 -10.65 -28.86
N LEU A 284 3.94 -10.09 -29.78
CA LEU A 284 3.70 -10.66 -31.12
C LEU A 284 4.94 -10.64 -32.01
N ASP A 285 5.78 -9.61 -31.91
CA ASP A 285 6.95 -9.42 -32.78
C ASP A 285 8.12 -10.38 -32.45
N ARG A 286 8.05 -11.13 -31.34
CA ARG A 286 9.23 -11.79 -30.73
C ARG A 286 9.23 -13.33 -30.70
N GLN A 287 8.35 -14.02 -31.42
CA GLN A 287 8.24 -15.50 -31.43
C GLN A 287 8.23 -16.10 -30.00
N LEU A 288 7.10 -16.00 -29.31
CA LEU A 288 6.98 -16.31 -27.87
C LEU A 288 7.21 -17.76 -27.46
N SER A 289 7.26 -18.72 -28.39
CA SER A 289 7.26 -20.15 -28.07
C SER A 289 8.41 -20.57 -27.12
N PRO A 290 9.68 -20.14 -27.31
CA PRO A 290 10.77 -20.44 -26.38
C PRO A 290 10.58 -19.78 -25.01
N ILE A 291 10.00 -18.57 -24.99
CA ILE A 291 9.76 -17.79 -23.77
C ILE A 291 8.62 -18.40 -22.95
N LEU A 292 7.54 -18.83 -23.60
CA LEU A 292 6.43 -19.55 -22.96
C LEU A 292 6.87 -20.89 -22.41
N THR A 293 7.76 -21.59 -23.13
CA THR A 293 8.38 -22.82 -22.63
C THR A 293 9.19 -22.53 -21.36
N LEU A 294 10.04 -21.50 -21.36
CA LEU A 294 10.80 -21.07 -20.18
C LEU A 294 9.90 -20.66 -19.01
N LEU A 295 8.83 -19.91 -19.27
CA LEU A 295 7.87 -19.47 -18.25
C LEU A 295 7.08 -20.64 -17.67
N SER A 296 6.67 -21.61 -18.49
CA SER A 296 5.96 -22.82 -18.03
C SER A 296 6.80 -23.69 -17.10
N GLN A 297 8.12 -23.66 -17.26
CA GLN A 297 9.08 -24.37 -16.40
C GLN A 297 9.38 -23.60 -15.09
N THR A 298 8.92 -22.35 -14.96
CA THR A 298 9.18 -21.50 -13.81
C THR A 298 8.07 -21.65 -12.77
N PRO A 299 8.34 -22.23 -11.57
CA PRO A 299 7.29 -22.50 -10.57
C PRO A 299 6.56 -21.23 -10.10
N SER A 300 7.28 -20.11 -9.99
CA SER A 300 6.69 -18.82 -9.60
C SER A 300 5.72 -18.27 -10.65
N PHE A 301 5.87 -18.62 -11.93
CA PHE A 301 4.95 -18.23 -12.99
C PHE A 301 3.61 -18.98 -12.86
N GLY A 302 3.65 -20.29 -12.60
CA GLY A 302 2.45 -21.08 -12.32
C GLY A 302 1.66 -20.53 -11.10
N LEU A 303 2.37 -20.13 -10.05
CA LEU A 303 1.78 -19.48 -8.88
C LEU A 303 1.25 -18.07 -9.17
N ALA A 304 1.90 -17.32 -10.06
CA ALA A 304 1.40 -16.01 -10.49
C ALA A 304 0.04 -16.16 -11.21
N MET A 305 -0.06 -17.16 -12.08
CA MET A 305 -1.20 -17.43 -12.98
C MET A 305 -2.32 -18.28 -12.38
N SER A 306 -2.18 -18.76 -11.13
CA SER A 306 -3.08 -19.75 -10.51
C SER A 306 -4.53 -19.28 -10.33
N ASN A 307 -4.83 -17.99 -10.49
CA ASN A 307 -6.15 -17.43 -10.30
C ASN A 307 -6.85 -17.15 -11.64
N ASN A 308 -7.53 -18.17 -12.18
CA ASN A 308 -8.20 -18.14 -13.48
C ASN A 308 -9.14 -16.93 -13.66
N LEU A 309 -9.83 -16.49 -12.60
CA LEU A 309 -10.74 -15.35 -12.68
C LEU A 309 -9.99 -14.02 -12.88
N GLN A 310 -8.84 -13.85 -12.23
CA GLN A 310 -8.00 -12.65 -12.40
C GLN A 310 -7.36 -12.61 -13.79
N LEU A 311 -6.92 -13.77 -14.29
CA LEU A 311 -6.41 -13.91 -15.64
C LEU A 311 -7.48 -13.58 -16.69
N GLN A 312 -8.68 -14.15 -16.55
CA GLN A 312 -9.82 -13.84 -17.40
C GLN A 312 -10.14 -12.34 -17.37
N ASN A 313 -10.25 -11.74 -16.18
CA ASN A 313 -10.52 -10.31 -16.05
C ASN A 313 -9.44 -9.43 -16.67
N MET A 314 -8.16 -9.80 -16.51
CA MET A 314 -7.05 -9.08 -17.13
C MET A 314 -7.12 -9.19 -18.66
N ILE A 315 -7.31 -10.40 -19.20
CA ILE A 315 -7.44 -10.63 -20.64
C ILE A 315 -8.64 -9.85 -21.19
N THR A 316 -9.81 -9.95 -20.56
CA THR A 316 -11.01 -9.22 -20.98
C THR A 316 -10.75 -7.72 -21.04
N ARG A 317 -10.14 -7.12 -20.01
CA ARG A 317 -9.84 -5.68 -19.98
C ARG A 317 -8.79 -5.25 -21.01
N ILE A 318 -7.80 -6.10 -21.25
CA ILE A 318 -6.81 -5.90 -22.32
C ILE A 318 -7.52 -5.92 -23.66
N LEU A 319 -8.37 -6.91 -23.93
CA LEU A 319 -9.13 -7.03 -25.18
C LEU A 319 -10.14 -5.90 -25.37
N GLU A 320 -10.80 -5.43 -24.31
CA GLU A 320 -11.73 -4.29 -24.34
C GLU A 320 -11.06 -2.97 -24.76
N ARG A 321 -9.75 -2.83 -24.51
CA ARG A 321 -8.99 -1.61 -24.79
C ARG A 321 -7.99 -1.74 -25.92
N ALA A 322 -7.73 -2.96 -26.38
CA ALA A 322 -6.83 -3.23 -27.48
C ALA A 322 -7.40 -2.67 -28.79
N SER A 323 -6.53 -2.12 -29.63
CA SER A 323 -6.91 -1.72 -30.98
C SER A 323 -7.43 -2.91 -31.78
N THR A 324 -8.30 -2.67 -32.76
CA THR A 324 -8.82 -3.73 -33.65
C THR A 324 -7.69 -4.53 -34.30
N ASN A 325 -6.58 -3.88 -34.66
CA ASN A 325 -5.40 -4.55 -35.21
C ASN A 325 -4.73 -5.49 -34.19
N SER A 326 -4.61 -5.07 -32.94
CA SER A 326 -4.05 -5.88 -31.85
C SER A 326 -4.92 -7.12 -31.59
N LEU A 327 -6.25 -6.96 -31.62
CA LEU A 327 -7.20 -8.07 -31.48
C LEU A 327 -7.04 -9.13 -32.58
N PHE A 328 -6.90 -8.71 -33.84
CA PHE A 328 -6.68 -9.64 -34.95
C PHE A 328 -5.40 -10.46 -34.74
N LYS A 329 -4.30 -9.82 -34.33
CA LYS A 329 -3.03 -10.52 -34.09
C LYS A 329 -3.07 -11.44 -32.87
N ILE A 330 -3.81 -11.08 -31.81
CA ILE A 330 -4.04 -11.98 -30.66
C ILE A 330 -4.85 -13.20 -31.10
N ILE A 331 -5.89 -13.02 -31.91
CA ILE A 331 -6.70 -14.13 -32.45
C ILE A 331 -5.86 -15.03 -33.34
N GLU A 332 -5.02 -14.46 -34.19
CA GLU A 332 -4.07 -15.20 -35.03
C GLU A 332 -3.06 -15.99 -34.18
N PHE A 333 -2.52 -15.36 -33.14
CA PHE A 333 -1.63 -16.00 -32.17
C PHE A 333 -2.31 -17.16 -31.42
N ILE A 334 -3.48 -16.93 -30.84
CA ILE A 334 -4.27 -17.98 -30.16
C ILE A 334 -4.65 -19.09 -31.14
N GLY A 335 -5.03 -18.73 -32.37
CA GLY A 335 -5.34 -19.68 -33.44
C GLY A 335 -4.15 -20.57 -33.77
N SER A 336 -2.94 -20.00 -33.86
CA SER A 336 -1.70 -20.74 -34.09
C SER A 336 -1.31 -21.65 -32.90
N PHE A 337 -1.58 -21.21 -31.67
CA PHE A 337 -1.28 -21.95 -30.44
C PHE A 337 -2.26 -23.11 -30.19
N LEU A 338 -3.52 -22.97 -30.61
CA LEU A 338 -4.54 -24.02 -30.50
C LEU A 338 -4.47 -25.05 -31.63
N SER A 339 -3.71 -24.77 -32.69
CA SER A 339 -3.52 -25.67 -33.83
C SER A 339 -2.18 -26.42 -33.81
N SER A 340 -1.30 -26.10 -32.85
CA SER A 340 -0.12 -26.88 -32.44
C SER A 340 -0.45 -27.77 -31.25
#